data_AF-A0A443KBI0-F1
#
_entry.id   AF-A0A443KBI0-F1
#
_cell.length_a   1.000
_cell.length_b   1.000
_cell.length_c   1.000
_cell.angle_alpha   90.00
_cell.angle_beta   90.00
_cell.angle_gamma   90.00
#
_symmetry.space_group_name_H-M   'P 1'
#
loop_
_entity.id
_entity.type
_entity.pdbx_description
1 polymer ?
#
loop_
_entity_poly.entity_id
_entity_poly.type
_entity_poly.pdbx_seq_one_letter_code
_entity_poly.pdbx_strand_id
1 'polypeptide(L)'
;MCRLLLILALFCAVPAAADPRPEGLMWNRSGKPLTLPLQILSDPGEDLYVTLDEGAGPVLAAYIRGGKPFRLLVPPGRFAVAITAGRDWQGEDGLFGSATRHVALPGALDFGIEGVGRRSGHLVDLRGGSVAVRDFGLCRGADLSSPLTEAKPPRVAPPVRMPPEPKTLAEPRRVERRLSPPDQALPNRPLVPGIDPQTRPFARPFPEPSRIPIPRVAIPDRPAPPVRARPSAAQAGAHWTVCD
;
A
#
# COMPACT_ATOMS: atom_id res chain seq x y z
N MET A 1 4.04 56.96 -28.77
CA MET A 1 4.05 56.69 -27.30
C MET A 1 2.90 55.77 -26.85
N CYS A 2 1.68 55.90 -27.35
CA CYS A 2 0.53 55.06 -26.94
C CYS A 2 0.69 53.55 -27.26
N ARG A 3 1.39 53.19 -28.34
CA ARG A 3 1.65 51.78 -28.73
C ARG A 3 2.60 51.02 -27.80
N LEU A 4 3.51 51.72 -27.10
CA LEU A 4 4.50 51.08 -26.22
C LEU A 4 3.86 50.67 -24.88
N LEU A 5 2.89 51.46 -24.39
CA LEU A 5 2.12 51.15 -23.18
C LEU A 5 1.22 49.91 -23.35
N LEU A 6 0.73 49.66 -24.57
CA LEU A 6 -0.10 48.49 -24.87
C LEU A 6 0.69 47.16 -24.88
N ILE A 7 1.97 47.19 -25.26
CA ILE A 7 2.84 46.01 -25.24
C ILE A 7 3.31 45.72 -23.80
N LEU A 8 3.56 46.76 -23.00
CA LEU A 8 3.95 46.60 -21.60
C LEU A 8 2.79 46.09 -20.73
N ALA A 9 1.54 46.49 -21.02
CA ALA A 9 0.35 46.00 -20.33
C ALA A 9 -0.01 44.54 -20.67
N LEU A 10 0.42 44.03 -21.83
CA LEU A 10 0.21 42.63 -22.23
C LEU A 10 1.14 41.64 -21.51
N PHE A 11 2.19 42.13 -20.84
CA PHE A 11 3.08 41.34 -19.98
C PHE A 11 2.58 41.27 -18.52
N CYS A 12 1.45 41.92 -18.19
CA CYS A 12 0.84 41.80 -16.88
C CYS A 12 0.17 40.42 -16.71
N ALA A 13 0.97 39.50 -16.18
CA ALA A 13 0.56 38.40 -15.31
C ALA A 13 -0.59 37.56 -15.86
N VAL A 14 -0.27 36.62 -16.76
CA VAL A 14 -1.01 35.36 -16.79
C VAL A 14 -0.81 34.75 -15.40
N PRO A 15 -1.85 34.63 -14.55
CA PRO A 15 -1.71 33.83 -13.35
C PRO A 15 -1.38 32.43 -13.84
N ALA A 16 -0.17 31.95 -13.55
CA ALA A 16 0.11 30.53 -13.63
C ALA A 16 -0.94 29.87 -12.75
N ALA A 17 -1.97 29.28 -13.37
CA ALA A 17 -2.97 28.49 -12.69
C ALA A 17 -2.22 27.26 -12.17
N ALA A 18 -1.59 27.41 -11.01
CA ALA A 18 -0.93 26.32 -10.32
C ALA A 18 -2.03 25.34 -9.95
N ASP A 19 -1.93 24.12 -10.47
CA ASP A 19 -2.85 23.06 -10.12
C ASP A 19 -2.91 22.91 -8.59
N PRO A 20 -4.09 22.58 -8.03
CA PRO A 20 -4.22 22.40 -6.59
C PRO A 20 -3.17 21.41 -6.09
N ARG A 21 -2.34 21.86 -5.15
CA ARG A 21 -1.22 21.06 -4.64
C ARG A 21 -1.78 19.87 -3.85
N PRO A 22 -1.58 18.62 -4.34
CA PRO A 22 -2.00 17.45 -3.61
C PRO A 22 -1.20 17.33 -2.30
N GLU A 23 -1.62 16.44 -1.42
CA GLU A 23 -0.87 16.12 -0.20
C GLU A 23 -1.07 14.65 0.13
N GLY A 24 0.03 13.93 0.34
CA GLY A 24 -0.01 12.52 0.68
C GLY A 24 0.04 11.60 -0.53
N LEU A 25 -0.52 10.39 -0.36
CA LEU A 25 -0.64 9.39 -1.42
C LEU A 25 -1.55 9.93 -2.53
N MET A 26 -1.03 9.98 -3.76
CA MET A 26 -1.79 10.41 -4.94
C MET A 26 -2.55 9.24 -5.56
N TRP A 27 -1.86 8.13 -5.78
CA TRP A 27 -2.45 6.91 -6.35
C TRP A 27 -1.61 5.66 -6.03
N ASN A 28 -2.28 4.49 -6.08
CA ASN A 28 -1.66 3.17 -5.91
C ASN A 28 -2.22 2.21 -6.97
N ARG A 29 -1.34 1.67 -7.81
CA ARG A 29 -1.64 0.72 -8.90
C ARG A 29 -0.97 -0.65 -8.66
N SER A 30 -0.28 -0.84 -7.54
CA SER A 30 0.43 -2.09 -7.24
C SER A 30 -0.49 -3.30 -6.98
N GLY A 31 -1.77 -3.07 -6.64
CA GLY A 31 -2.69 -4.13 -6.21
C GLY A 31 -2.32 -4.80 -4.88
N LYS A 32 -1.29 -4.30 -4.19
CA LYS A 32 -0.74 -4.85 -2.94
C LYS A 32 -1.10 -3.95 -1.74
N PRO A 33 -1.16 -4.50 -0.52
CA PRO A 33 -1.49 -3.73 0.68
C PRO A 33 -0.34 -2.82 1.11
N LEU A 34 -0.65 -1.55 1.38
CA LEU A 34 0.28 -0.54 1.86
C LEU A 34 0.53 -0.73 3.36
N THR A 35 1.61 -1.42 3.73
CA THR A 35 1.82 -1.88 5.12
C THR A 35 3.21 -1.62 5.68
N LEU A 36 4.16 -1.25 4.82
CA LEU A 36 5.57 -1.10 5.18
C LEU A 36 5.97 0.37 5.14
N PRO A 37 6.77 0.87 6.10
CA PRO A 37 6.97 2.29 6.25
C PRO A 37 8.06 2.83 5.30
N LEU A 38 7.76 3.93 4.61
CA LEU A 38 8.71 4.81 3.97
C LEU A 38 8.60 6.17 4.66
N GLN A 39 9.70 6.67 5.21
CA GLN A 39 9.77 7.99 5.81
C GLN A 39 10.70 8.89 5.00
N ILE A 40 10.27 10.12 4.73
CA ILE A 40 11.05 11.09 3.98
C ILE A 40 11.19 12.36 4.81
N LEU A 41 12.42 12.84 4.93
CA LEU A 41 12.76 14.12 5.55
C LEU A 41 13.28 15.07 4.48
N SER A 42 12.74 16.28 4.43
CA SER A 42 13.18 17.32 3.52
C SER A 42 13.17 18.69 4.20
N ASP A 43 13.95 19.60 3.64
CA ASP A 43 13.97 21.00 4.06
C ASP A 43 12.63 21.68 3.71
N PRO A 44 12.22 22.71 4.47
CA PRO A 44 11.05 23.50 4.12
C PRO A 44 11.25 24.26 2.81
N GLY A 45 10.14 24.50 2.10
CA GLY A 45 10.14 25.36 0.91
C GLY A 45 10.39 24.64 -0.41
N GLU A 46 10.65 23.34 -0.41
CA GLU A 46 10.61 22.50 -1.62
C GLU A 46 9.67 21.31 -1.40
N ASP A 47 8.68 21.20 -2.28
CA ASP A 47 7.76 20.07 -2.32
C ASP A 47 8.40 18.94 -3.13
N LEU A 48 7.97 17.70 -2.87
CA LEU A 48 8.47 16.50 -3.51
C LEU A 48 7.35 15.75 -4.19
N TYR A 49 7.64 15.22 -5.37
CA TYR A 49 6.85 14.17 -6.01
C TYR A 49 7.69 12.89 -6.02
N VAL A 50 7.13 11.83 -5.46
CA VAL A 50 7.81 10.55 -5.21
C VAL A 50 7.06 9.45 -5.94
N THR A 51 7.79 8.65 -6.70
CA THR A 51 7.24 7.47 -7.38
C THR A 51 8.03 6.21 -7.02
N LEU A 52 7.33 5.09 -6.95
CA LEU A 52 7.90 3.75 -6.77
C LEU A 52 7.65 2.93 -8.04
N ASP A 53 8.71 2.33 -8.59
CA ASP A 53 8.69 1.49 -9.77
C ASP A 53 9.20 0.07 -9.45
N GLU A 54 8.47 -0.96 -9.87
CA GLU A 54 8.82 -2.37 -9.69
C GLU A 54 9.39 -3.03 -10.97
N GLY A 55 9.72 -2.24 -11.99
CA GLY A 55 10.40 -2.64 -13.23
C GLY A 55 9.55 -2.48 -14.50
N ALA A 56 8.23 -2.31 -14.37
CA ALA A 56 7.29 -2.13 -15.49
C ALA A 56 6.69 -0.72 -15.55
N GLY A 57 7.21 0.21 -14.73
CA GLY A 57 6.73 1.57 -14.59
C GLY A 57 6.21 1.88 -13.19
N PRO A 58 5.91 3.17 -12.92
CA PRO A 58 5.45 3.61 -11.61
C PRO A 58 4.15 2.93 -11.14
N VAL A 59 4.19 2.31 -9.96
CA VAL A 59 3.05 1.61 -9.32
C VAL A 59 2.50 2.32 -8.09
N LEU A 60 3.20 3.33 -7.59
CA LEU A 60 2.71 4.21 -6.55
C LEU A 60 3.28 5.62 -6.73
N ALA A 61 2.48 6.65 -6.44
CA ALA A 61 2.99 8.02 -6.32
C ALA A 61 2.44 8.75 -5.10
N ALA A 62 3.25 9.67 -4.57
CA ALA A 62 2.89 10.56 -3.48
C ALA A 62 3.44 11.96 -3.71
N TYR A 63 2.72 12.96 -3.20
CA TYR A 63 3.16 14.34 -3.12
C TYR A 63 3.41 14.73 -1.67
N ILE A 64 4.53 15.40 -1.43
CA ILE A 64 5.01 15.73 -0.10
C ILE A 64 5.28 17.22 -0.05
N ARG A 65 4.69 17.91 0.93
CA ARG A 65 5.06 19.29 1.22
C ARG A 65 6.34 19.33 2.05
N GLY A 66 7.29 20.16 1.66
CA GLY A 66 8.59 20.27 2.33
C GLY A 66 8.50 20.71 3.79
N GLY A 67 9.47 20.29 4.60
CA GLY A 67 9.72 20.85 5.95
C GLY A 67 9.12 20.08 7.12
N LYS A 68 8.34 19.02 6.89
CA LYS A 68 7.88 18.12 7.94
C LYS A 68 8.24 16.67 7.59
N PRO A 69 8.53 15.81 8.59
CA PRO A 69 8.67 14.39 8.35
C PRO A 69 7.40 13.84 7.70
N PHE A 70 7.55 13.23 6.53
CA PHE A 70 6.47 12.60 5.82
C PHE A 70 6.57 11.09 5.95
N ARG A 71 5.44 10.43 6.22
CA ARG A 71 5.36 8.97 6.36
C ARG A 71 4.35 8.43 5.38
N LEU A 72 4.77 7.44 4.62
CA LEU A 72 3.97 6.73 3.64
C LEU A 72 4.04 5.24 3.94
N LEU A 73 2.92 4.55 3.83
CA LEU A 73 2.94 3.09 3.78
C LEU A 73 3.06 2.66 2.32
N VAL A 74 3.97 1.74 2.06
CA VAL A 74 4.26 1.20 0.74
C VAL A 74 3.98 -0.30 0.71
N PRO A 75 3.82 -0.88 -0.49
CA PRO A 75 3.66 -2.33 -0.63
C PRO A 75 4.95 -3.09 -0.32
N PRO A 76 4.87 -4.40 -0.04
CA PRO A 76 6.04 -5.28 -0.05
C PRO A 76 6.61 -5.43 -1.47
N GLY A 77 7.93 -5.39 -1.57
CA GLY A 77 8.66 -5.52 -2.84
C GLY A 77 9.97 -4.76 -2.84
N ARG A 78 10.66 -4.84 -3.98
CA ARG A 78 11.87 -4.07 -4.27
C ARG A 78 11.51 -2.99 -5.27
N PHE A 79 11.74 -1.72 -4.93
CA PHE A 79 11.32 -0.60 -5.77
C PHE A 79 12.48 0.34 -6.09
N ALA A 80 12.57 0.76 -7.35
CA ALA A 80 13.29 1.97 -7.71
C ALA A 80 12.45 3.17 -7.25
N VAL A 81 13.04 4.04 -6.44
CA VAL A 81 12.38 5.23 -5.92
C VAL A 81 12.91 6.44 -6.66
N ALA A 82 12.05 7.11 -7.41
CA ALA A 82 12.37 8.37 -8.07
C ALA A 82 11.73 9.52 -7.30
N ILE A 83 12.56 10.52 -6.95
CA ILE A 83 12.14 11.71 -6.24
C ILE A 83 12.44 12.92 -7.10
N THR A 84 11.43 13.75 -7.32
CA THR A 84 11.57 15.07 -7.94
C THR A 84 11.19 16.14 -6.95
N ALA A 85 11.94 17.23 -6.93
CA ALA A 85 11.76 18.34 -5.99
C ALA A 85 11.57 19.66 -6.72
N GLY A 86 10.79 20.56 -6.13
CA GLY A 86 10.65 21.93 -6.61
C GLY A 86 9.57 22.72 -5.86
N ARG A 87 9.27 23.93 -6.34
CA ARG A 87 8.41 24.90 -5.64
C ARG A 87 7.03 25.08 -6.27
N ASP A 88 6.98 24.97 -7.58
CA ASP A 88 5.83 25.37 -8.39
C ASP A 88 5.27 24.15 -9.09
N TRP A 89 4.40 23.41 -8.40
CA TRP A 89 3.73 22.23 -8.95
C TRP A 89 2.85 22.59 -10.16
N GLN A 90 3.00 21.84 -11.25
CA GLN A 90 2.32 22.01 -12.55
C GLN A 90 1.66 20.71 -13.04
N GLY A 91 1.32 19.80 -12.12
CA GLY A 91 0.76 18.49 -12.44
C GLY A 91 1.82 17.42 -12.69
N GLU A 92 1.40 16.16 -12.87
CA GLU A 92 2.31 15.01 -12.99
C GLU A 92 3.17 15.06 -14.27
N ASP A 93 2.63 15.61 -15.36
CA ASP A 93 3.36 15.75 -16.63
C ASP A 93 4.34 16.93 -16.61
N GLY A 94 3.99 18.02 -15.92
CA GLY A 94 4.78 19.25 -15.82
C GLY A 94 5.73 19.31 -14.61
N LEU A 95 5.51 18.45 -13.62
CA LEU A 95 6.22 18.39 -12.34
C LEU A 95 6.35 19.77 -11.69
N PHE A 96 7.58 20.27 -11.52
CA PHE A 96 7.85 21.60 -10.97
C PHE A 96 8.36 22.59 -12.03
N GLY A 97 8.04 22.33 -13.31
CA GLY A 97 8.48 23.11 -14.45
C GLY A 97 10.00 23.08 -14.66
N SER A 98 10.56 24.21 -15.13
CA SER A 98 12.00 24.34 -15.40
C SER A 98 12.88 24.27 -14.15
N ALA A 99 12.30 24.42 -12.96
CA ALA A 99 13.00 24.34 -11.69
C ALA A 99 12.98 22.90 -11.10
N THR A 100 12.44 21.93 -11.82
CA THR A 100 12.40 20.52 -11.38
C THR A 100 13.81 19.99 -11.15
N ARG A 101 14.06 19.48 -9.95
CA ARG A 101 15.31 18.77 -9.62
C ARG A 101 15.02 17.30 -9.41
N HIS A 102 15.80 16.44 -10.07
CA HIS A 102 15.75 15.00 -9.85
C HIS A 102 16.75 14.62 -8.75
N VAL A 103 16.29 13.86 -7.77
CA VAL A 103 17.11 13.37 -6.65
C VAL A 103 17.40 11.89 -6.90
N ALA A 104 18.68 11.56 -7.05
CA ALA A 104 19.13 10.20 -7.26
C ALA A 104 19.36 9.49 -5.91
N LEU A 105 18.75 8.32 -5.74
CA LEU A 105 19.03 7.44 -4.61
C LEU A 105 20.14 6.43 -4.99
N PRO A 106 20.90 5.91 -4.02
CA PRO A 106 22.01 5.00 -4.27
C PRO A 106 21.59 3.65 -4.86
N GLY A 107 20.31 3.27 -4.78
CA GLY A 107 19.79 2.04 -5.34
C GLY A 107 18.30 1.84 -5.07
N ALA A 108 17.79 0.68 -5.51
CA ALA A 108 16.45 0.24 -5.17
C ALA A 108 16.33 -0.10 -3.68
N LEU A 109 15.15 0.13 -3.12
CA LEU A 109 14.84 -0.11 -1.71
C LEU A 109 14.01 -1.38 -1.55
N ASP A 110 14.37 -2.23 -0.60
CA ASP A 110 13.67 -3.48 -0.30
C ASP A 110 12.72 -3.30 0.89
N PHE A 111 11.43 -3.50 0.66
CA PHE A 111 10.41 -3.44 1.71
C PHE A 111 9.86 -4.85 1.93
N GLY A 112 10.00 -5.38 3.15
CA GLY A 112 9.52 -6.71 3.47
C GLY A 112 9.10 -6.92 4.92
N ILE A 113 8.81 -8.18 5.23
CA ILE A 113 8.71 -8.66 6.60
C ILE A 113 9.91 -9.57 6.83
N GLU A 114 10.70 -9.25 7.84
CA GLU A 114 11.91 -9.97 8.23
C GLU A 114 11.71 -10.69 9.57
N GLY A 115 12.27 -11.89 9.69
CA GLY A 115 12.26 -12.67 10.93
C GLY A 115 10.86 -12.83 11.55
N VAL A 116 10.77 -12.59 12.87
CA VAL A 116 9.54 -12.76 13.66
C VAL A 116 8.66 -11.51 13.60
N GLY A 117 8.24 -11.12 12.39
CA GLY A 117 7.25 -10.06 12.18
C GLY A 117 7.80 -8.62 12.26
N ARG A 118 9.10 -8.42 12.01
CA ARG A 118 9.66 -7.08 11.80
C ARG A 118 9.26 -6.60 10.41
N ARG A 119 8.62 -5.44 10.31
CA ARG A 119 8.33 -4.80 9.02
C ARG A 119 9.51 -3.90 8.66
N SER A 120 10.27 -4.25 7.63
CA SER A 120 11.38 -3.43 7.16
C SER A 120 10.90 -2.30 6.27
N GLY A 121 11.50 -1.14 6.49
CA GLY A 121 11.20 0.10 5.80
C GLY A 121 12.42 1.01 5.74
N HIS A 122 12.21 2.19 5.18
CA HIS A 122 13.32 3.06 4.77
C HIS A 122 13.09 4.50 5.19
N LEU A 123 14.15 5.12 5.71
CA LEU A 123 14.24 6.56 5.94
C LEU A 123 15.11 7.17 4.85
N VAL A 124 14.52 8.07 4.06
CA VAL A 124 15.23 8.90 3.08
C VAL A 124 15.34 10.31 3.64
N ASP A 125 16.56 10.73 3.98
CA ASP A 125 16.86 12.07 4.46
C ASP A 125 17.48 12.88 3.33
N LEU A 126 16.79 13.95 2.93
CA LEU A 126 17.15 14.86 1.84
C LEU A 126 17.59 16.24 2.33
N ARG A 127 17.70 16.42 3.65
CA ARG A 127 18.01 17.73 4.26
C ARG A 127 19.46 18.12 4.02
N GLY A 128 19.70 19.42 3.92
CA GLY A 128 21.05 19.98 3.69
C GLY A 128 21.63 19.60 2.32
N GLY A 129 20.78 19.24 1.36
CA GLY A 129 21.18 18.91 -0.02
C GLY A 129 21.92 17.58 -0.18
N SER A 130 22.03 16.78 0.88
CA SER A 130 22.64 15.44 0.82
C SER A 130 21.55 14.37 0.81
N VAL A 131 21.79 13.26 0.12
CA VAL A 131 20.90 12.09 0.13
C VAL A 131 21.47 11.05 1.06
N ALA A 132 20.75 10.73 2.13
CA ALA A 132 21.06 9.62 3.02
C ALA A 132 19.88 8.66 3.11
N VAL A 133 20.14 7.37 2.90
CA VAL A 133 19.14 6.31 3.05
C VAL A 133 19.54 5.44 4.24
N ARG A 134 18.58 5.14 5.12
CA ARG A 134 18.78 4.25 6.27
C ARG A 134 17.63 3.26 6.36
N ASP A 135 17.96 2.01 6.62
CA ASP A 135 16.96 1.00 6.93
C ASP A 135 16.42 1.22 8.36
N PHE A 136 15.14 0.95 8.59
CA PHE A 136 14.60 0.81 9.93
C PHE A 136 13.48 -0.23 9.97
N GLY A 137 13.28 -0.85 11.14
CA GLY A 137 12.22 -1.82 11.34
C GLY A 137 11.11 -1.31 12.25
N LEU A 138 9.87 -1.70 11.99
CA LEU A 138 8.81 -1.69 12.98
C LEU A 138 8.58 -3.11 13.49
N CYS A 139 8.86 -3.35 14.77
CA CYS A 139 8.48 -4.60 15.40
C CYS A 139 7.10 -4.48 16.01
N ARG A 140 6.34 -5.57 15.94
CA ARG A 140 5.22 -5.75 16.84
C ARG A 140 5.82 -5.90 18.23
N GLY A 141 5.48 -5.01 19.16
CA GLY A 141 5.74 -5.28 20.56
C GLY A 141 5.03 -6.58 20.90
N ALA A 142 5.78 -7.66 21.10
CA ALA A 142 5.28 -8.67 22.00
C ALA A 142 5.24 -7.96 23.36
N ASP A 143 4.08 -7.88 23.99
CA ASP A 143 4.00 -7.73 25.43
C ASP A 143 4.75 -8.93 26.05
N LEU A 144 6.08 -8.92 26.01
CA LEU A 144 6.93 -9.80 26.82
C LEU A 144 6.81 -9.41 28.31
N SER A 145 6.09 -8.31 28.58
CA SER A 145 5.57 -7.87 29.88
C SER A 145 4.17 -8.41 30.19
N SER A 146 3.71 -9.49 29.56
CA SER A 146 2.92 -10.43 30.36
C SER A 146 3.92 -11.16 31.26
N PRO A 147 4.02 -10.85 32.57
CA PRO A 147 4.57 -11.85 33.47
C PRO A 147 3.81 -13.12 33.13
N LEU A 148 4.52 -14.22 32.87
CA LEU A 148 3.96 -15.55 33.04
C LEU A 148 3.21 -15.46 34.35
N THR A 149 1.89 -15.28 34.27
CA THR A 149 1.07 -15.13 35.46
C THR A 149 1.15 -16.51 36.02
N GLU A 150 2.02 -16.67 37.01
CA GLU A 150 2.14 -17.85 37.84
C GLU A 150 0.70 -18.24 38.13
N ALA A 151 0.27 -19.32 37.48
CA ALA A 151 -1.13 -19.67 37.44
C ALA A 151 -1.51 -19.90 38.90
N LYS A 152 -2.18 -18.91 39.49
CA LYS A 152 -2.72 -19.00 40.83
C LYS A 152 -3.48 -20.32 40.84
N PRO A 153 -3.07 -21.30 41.67
CA PRO A 153 -3.68 -22.61 41.64
C PRO A 153 -5.19 -22.40 41.77
N PRO A 154 -6.00 -23.08 40.94
CA PRO A 154 -7.43 -22.84 40.91
C PRO A 154 -7.95 -22.98 42.35
N ARG A 155 -8.47 -21.89 42.92
CA ARG A 155 -9.27 -22.01 44.13
C ARG A 155 -10.39 -22.97 43.77
N VAL A 156 -10.47 -24.08 44.49
CA VAL A 156 -11.57 -25.04 44.41
C VAL A 156 -12.85 -24.21 44.48
N ALA A 157 -13.55 -24.09 43.36
CA ALA A 157 -14.81 -23.39 43.32
C ALA A 157 -15.80 -24.17 44.20
N PRO A 158 -16.60 -23.51 45.05
CA PRO A 158 -17.69 -24.19 45.73
C PRO A 158 -18.62 -24.83 44.69
N PRO A 159 -19.26 -25.97 45.01
CA PRO A 159 -20.08 -26.70 44.06
C PRO A 159 -21.16 -25.78 43.48
N VAL A 160 -21.05 -25.53 42.18
CA VAL A 160 -22.05 -24.78 41.42
C VAL A 160 -23.33 -25.62 41.45
N ARG A 161 -24.38 -25.12 42.10
CA ARG A 161 -25.72 -25.67 41.92
C ARG A 161 -26.10 -25.47 40.46
N MET A 162 -26.26 -26.57 39.72
CA MET A 162 -26.76 -26.52 38.36
C MET A 162 -28.14 -25.84 38.35
N PRO A 163 -28.37 -24.86 37.46
CA PRO A 163 -29.71 -24.37 37.19
C PRO A 163 -30.60 -25.52 36.69
N PRO A 164 -31.89 -25.54 37.05
CA PRO A 164 -32.83 -26.52 36.52
C PRO A 164 -32.91 -26.41 34.99
N GLU A 165 -33.07 -27.58 34.35
CA GLU A 165 -33.10 -27.72 32.89
C GLU A 165 -34.05 -26.73 32.21
N PRO A 166 -33.60 -26.05 31.14
CA PRO A 166 -34.48 -25.20 30.34
C PRO A 166 -35.53 -26.08 29.65
N LYS A 167 -36.81 -25.76 29.91
CA LYS A 167 -37.95 -26.40 29.25
C LYS A 167 -37.80 -26.28 27.73
N THR A 168 -37.91 -27.42 27.05
CA THR A 168 -37.89 -27.61 25.61
C THR A 168 -38.70 -26.52 24.90
N LEU A 169 -38.01 -25.65 24.17
CA LEU A 169 -38.61 -24.68 23.26
C LEU A 169 -39.30 -25.44 22.13
N ALA A 170 -40.58 -25.14 21.94
CA ALA A 170 -41.44 -25.68 20.90
C ALA A 170 -40.86 -25.47 19.49
N GLU A 171 -41.23 -26.38 18.59
CA GLU A 171 -40.77 -26.50 17.20
C GLU A 171 -40.78 -25.18 16.41
N PRO A 172 -39.81 -24.98 15.51
CA PRO A 172 -39.80 -23.85 14.60
C PRO A 172 -40.95 -23.94 13.60
N ARG A 173 -41.86 -22.97 13.62
CA ARG A 173 -42.85 -22.74 12.56
C ARG A 173 -42.12 -22.57 11.22
N ARG A 174 -42.42 -23.48 10.30
CA ARG A 174 -42.04 -23.47 8.89
C ARG A 174 -42.58 -22.20 8.22
N VAL A 175 -41.71 -21.22 8.00
CA VAL A 175 -42.03 -20.05 7.17
C VAL A 175 -41.88 -20.46 5.71
N GLU A 176 -43.01 -20.69 5.03
CA GLU A 176 -43.06 -20.85 3.58
C GLU A 176 -42.57 -19.57 2.90
N ARG A 177 -41.34 -19.64 2.38
CA ARG A 177 -40.76 -18.60 1.56
C ARG A 177 -41.42 -18.66 0.18
N ARG A 178 -42.44 -17.83 -0.04
CA ARG A 178 -43.01 -17.60 -1.38
C ARG A 178 -41.89 -17.12 -2.31
N LEU A 179 -41.61 -17.91 -3.33
CA LEU A 179 -40.79 -17.53 -4.48
C LEU A 179 -41.55 -16.42 -5.25
N SER A 180 -40.97 -15.23 -5.31
CA SER A 180 -41.42 -14.19 -6.24
C SER A 180 -41.03 -14.57 -7.68
N PRO A 181 -41.86 -14.23 -8.69
CA PRO A 181 -41.55 -14.52 -10.09
C PRO A 181 -40.41 -13.63 -10.62
N PRO A 182 -39.63 -14.10 -11.62
CA PRO A 182 -38.64 -13.28 -12.30
C PRO A 182 -39.32 -12.56 -13.46
N ASP A 183 -39.58 -11.27 -13.32
CA ASP A 183 -39.90 -10.45 -14.49
C ASP A 183 -39.51 -9.00 -14.23
N GLN A 184 -38.40 -8.59 -14.85
CA GLN A 184 -38.26 -7.27 -15.44
C GLN A 184 -37.06 -7.24 -16.37
N ALA A 185 -37.38 -7.28 -17.66
CA ALA A 185 -36.51 -7.06 -18.79
C ALA A 185 -35.76 -5.73 -18.66
N LEU A 186 -34.43 -5.78 -18.79
CA LEU A 186 -33.60 -4.60 -19.01
C LEU A 186 -33.85 -4.05 -20.43
N PRO A 187 -33.97 -2.72 -20.60
CA PRO A 187 -34.12 -2.11 -21.91
C PRO A 187 -32.83 -2.23 -22.74
N ASN A 188 -33.03 -2.55 -24.03
CA ASN A 188 -32.03 -2.66 -25.07
C ASN A 188 -31.04 -1.48 -25.06
N ARG A 189 -29.77 -1.80 -24.81
CA ARG A 189 -28.65 -0.88 -25.00
C ARG A 189 -28.29 -0.87 -26.50
N PRO A 190 -28.24 0.28 -27.18
CA PRO A 190 -27.88 0.33 -28.59
C PRO A 190 -26.45 -0.16 -28.81
N LEU A 191 -26.30 -1.04 -29.81
CA LEU A 191 -25.03 -1.52 -30.34
C LEU A 191 -24.22 -0.34 -30.87
N VAL A 192 -23.01 -0.18 -30.35
CA VAL A 192 -22.00 0.73 -30.90
C VAL A 192 -21.61 0.22 -32.31
N PRO A 193 -21.70 1.03 -33.36
CA PRO A 193 -21.21 0.65 -34.68
C PRO A 193 -19.68 0.73 -34.74
N GLY A 194 -19.05 -0.33 -35.25
CA GLY A 194 -17.79 -0.23 -35.98
C GLY A 194 -16.49 -0.30 -35.17
N ILE A 195 -16.12 -1.49 -34.70
CA ILE A 195 -14.71 -1.86 -34.60
C ILE A 195 -14.49 -2.97 -35.63
N ASP A 196 -13.75 -2.62 -36.68
CA ASP A 196 -13.35 -3.52 -37.76
C ASP A 196 -12.43 -4.63 -37.22
N PRO A 197 -12.81 -5.92 -37.30
CA PRO A 197 -12.00 -7.02 -36.80
C PRO A 197 -10.77 -7.35 -37.67
N GLN A 198 -10.53 -6.65 -38.79
CA GLN A 198 -9.46 -6.99 -39.74
C GLN A 198 -8.08 -6.36 -39.42
N THR A 199 -7.97 -5.42 -38.47
CA THR A 199 -6.68 -4.84 -38.07
C THR A 199 -6.13 -5.47 -36.80
N ARG A 200 -5.71 -6.74 -36.89
CA ARG A 200 -4.77 -7.33 -35.90
C ARG A 200 -3.37 -7.34 -36.50
N PRO A 201 -2.40 -6.59 -35.95
CA PRO A 201 -1.01 -6.77 -36.34
C PRO A 201 -0.56 -8.17 -35.94
N PHE A 202 -0.05 -8.90 -36.92
CA PHE A 202 0.66 -10.18 -36.86
C PHE A 202 1.19 -10.54 -35.46
N ALA A 203 0.47 -11.43 -34.78
CA ALA A 203 1.02 -12.20 -33.68
C ALA A 203 2.13 -13.09 -34.25
N ARG A 204 3.39 -12.79 -33.90
CA ARG A 204 4.49 -13.70 -34.17
C ARG A 204 4.27 -15.00 -33.39
N PRO A 205 4.54 -16.18 -33.97
CA PRO A 205 4.48 -17.44 -33.24
C PRO A 205 5.48 -17.39 -32.07
N PHE A 206 4.95 -17.64 -30.87
CA PHE A 206 5.76 -17.82 -29.66
C PHE A 206 6.70 -19.02 -29.88
N PRO A 207 8.00 -18.92 -29.56
CA PRO A 207 8.88 -20.08 -29.55
C PRO A 207 8.41 -21.07 -28.48
N GLU A 208 8.30 -22.32 -28.89
CA GLU A 208 7.87 -23.46 -28.09
C GLU A 208 8.76 -23.61 -26.84
N PRO A 209 8.19 -23.73 -25.62
CA PRO A 209 8.99 -23.89 -24.41
C PRO A 209 9.69 -25.25 -24.45
N SER A 210 11.02 -25.21 -24.62
CA SER A 210 11.92 -26.35 -24.46
C SER A 210 11.65 -27.05 -23.13
N ARG A 211 11.24 -28.32 -23.21
CA ARG A 211 11.06 -29.22 -22.06
C ARG A 211 12.42 -29.49 -21.42
N ILE A 212 12.82 -28.66 -20.47
CA ILE A 212 13.95 -28.96 -19.59
C ILE A 212 13.47 -30.01 -18.58
N PRO A 213 14.11 -31.19 -18.49
CA PRO A 213 13.79 -32.18 -17.46
C PRO A 213 14.14 -31.61 -16.09
N ILE A 214 13.14 -31.38 -15.25
CA ILE A 214 13.36 -30.97 -13.85
C ILE A 214 13.83 -32.20 -13.07
N PRO A 215 15.02 -32.21 -12.47
CA PRO A 215 15.44 -33.29 -11.58
C PRO A 215 14.54 -33.33 -10.35
N ARG A 216 13.88 -34.47 -10.11
CA ARG A 216 13.16 -34.75 -8.85
C ARG A 216 14.17 -34.81 -7.71
N VAL A 217 14.30 -33.73 -6.96
CA VAL A 217 14.99 -33.74 -5.67
C VAL A 217 14.09 -34.43 -4.66
N ALA A 218 14.57 -35.52 -4.06
CA ALA A 218 13.89 -36.19 -2.96
C ALA A 218 13.88 -35.26 -1.74
N ILE A 219 12.69 -34.84 -1.32
CA ILE A 219 12.49 -34.06 -0.11
C ILE A 219 12.51 -35.05 1.07
N PRO A 220 13.45 -34.94 2.02
CA PRO A 220 13.43 -35.79 3.22
C PRO A 220 12.22 -35.46 4.09
N ASP A 221 11.59 -36.51 4.63
CA ASP A 221 10.41 -36.43 5.49
C ASP A 221 10.66 -35.51 6.68
N ARG A 222 9.98 -34.35 6.67
CA ARG A 222 10.00 -33.39 7.76
C ARG A 222 8.98 -33.85 8.82
N PRO A 223 9.36 -34.01 10.10
CA PRO A 223 8.42 -34.37 11.15
C PRO A 223 7.35 -33.28 11.30
N ALA A 224 6.10 -33.72 11.50
CA ALA A 224 4.96 -32.83 11.67
C ALA A 224 5.18 -31.87 12.86
N PRO A 225 4.88 -30.56 12.70
CA PRO A 225 5.01 -29.62 13.79
C PRO A 225 3.99 -29.95 14.91
N PRO A 226 4.34 -29.73 16.19
CA PRO A 226 3.42 -29.93 17.29
C PRO A 226 2.23 -28.98 17.16
N VAL A 227 1.02 -29.53 17.27
CA VAL A 227 -0.25 -28.79 17.28
C VAL A 227 -0.29 -27.92 18.53
N ARG A 228 0.05 -26.63 18.41
CA ARG A 228 -0.15 -25.65 19.48
C ARG A 228 -1.62 -25.24 19.53
N ALA A 229 -2.21 -25.32 20.71
CA ALA A 229 -3.55 -24.83 21.00
C ALA A 229 -3.67 -23.34 20.64
N ARG A 230 -4.78 -22.96 19.99
CA ARG A 230 -5.11 -21.57 19.67
C ARG A 230 -5.37 -20.78 20.96
N PRO A 231 -4.62 -19.72 21.27
CA PRO A 231 -5.02 -18.80 22.32
C PRO A 231 -6.28 -18.03 21.88
N SER A 232 -7.21 -17.91 22.82
CA SER A 232 -8.45 -17.14 22.70
C SER A 232 -8.16 -15.69 22.33
N ALA A 233 -8.92 -15.16 21.37
CA ALA A 233 -8.79 -13.81 20.86
C ALA A 233 -9.30 -12.78 21.87
N ALA A 234 -8.44 -12.36 22.80
CA ALA A 234 -8.58 -11.08 23.47
C ALA A 234 -7.83 -10.03 22.64
N GLN A 235 -8.54 -9.04 22.13
CA GLN A 235 -7.99 -7.92 21.37
C GLN A 235 -7.13 -7.04 22.30
N ALA A 236 -5.85 -7.38 22.43
CA ALA A 236 -4.83 -6.45 22.88
C ALA A 236 -4.45 -5.55 21.67
N GLY A 237 -4.58 -4.23 21.83
CA GLY A 237 -4.14 -3.28 20.82
C GLY A 237 -2.65 -3.46 20.55
N ALA A 238 -2.30 -3.88 19.33
CA ALA A 238 -0.90 -4.11 18.97
C ALA A 238 -0.17 -2.77 18.89
N HIS A 239 0.73 -2.50 19.84
CA HIS A 239 1.65 -1.36 19.80
C HIS A 239 2.85 -1.72 18.92
N TRP A 240 3.20 -0.84 17.98
CA TRP A 240 4.36 -0.99 17.09
C TRP A 240 5.45 -0.02 17.54
N THR A 241 6.70 -0.50 17.66
CA THR A 241 7.86 0.31 18.03
C THR A 241 8.94 0.19 16.97
N VAL A 242 9.74 1.25 16.83
CA VAL A 242 10.96 1.22 16.01
C VAL A 242 11.96 0.26 16.67
N CYS A 243 12.58 -0.59 15.86
CA CYS A 243 13.65 -1.49 16.28
C CYS A 243 14.87 -1.27 15.40
N ASP A 244 16.05 -1.31 16.01
CA ASP A 244 17.33 -1.40 15.32
C ASP A 244 17.55 -2.82 14.78
#